data_AF-A0A820IMM2-F1
#
_entry.id   AF-A0A820IMM2-F1
#
_cell.length_a   1.000
_cell.length_b   1.000
_cell.length_c   1.000
_cell.angle_alpha   90.00
_cell.angle_beta   90.00
_cell.angle_gamma   90.00
#
_symmetry.space_group_name_H-M   'P 1'
#
loop_
_entity.id
_entity.type
_entity.pdbx_description
1 polymer ?
#
loop_
_entity_poly.entity_id
_entity_poly.type
_entity_poly.pdbx_seq_one_letter_code
_entity_poly.pdbx_strand_id
1 'polypeptide(L)'
;MSLAEEQKQIIKSTAPILKENGKEITSIFYKQLFKAHPKLLNMFNQTNQKIGTQPLALANTVYFAAENIDNLGVLMPQIQHIAHKHRALMVQPEHYPI
;
A
#
# COMPACT_ATOMS: atom_id res chain seq x y z
N MET A 1 18.29 4.78 -3.26
CA MET A 1 18.28 5.97 -4.13
C MET A 1 17.24 6.93 -3.59
N SER A 2 17.53 8.23 -3.55
CA SER A 2 16.54 9.26 -3.24
C SER A 2 15.78 9.65 -4.50
N LEU A 3 14.50 10.02 -4.36
CA LEU A 3 13.69 10.54 -5.46
C LEU A 3 14.22 11.89 -5.94
N ALA A 4 14.25 12.10 -7.26
CA ALA A 4 14.49 13.41 -7.86
C ALA A 4 13.33 14.35 -7.57
N GLU A 5 13.57 15.66 -7.59
CA GLU A 5 12.55 16.66 -7.24
C GLU A 5 11.35 16.60 -8.19
N GLU A 6 11.60 16.44 -9.50
CA GLU A 6 10.55 16.27 -10.51
C GLU A 6 9.63 15.07 -10.19
N GLN A 7 10.19 13.95 -9.73
CA GLN A 7 9.41 12.76 -9.34
C GLN A 7 8.53 13.05 -8.13
N LYS A 8 9.03 13.79 -7.14
CA LYS A 8 8.22 14.20 -5.98
C LYS A 8 7.08 15.12 -6.39
N GLN A 9 7.29 16.03 -7.33
CA GLN A 9 6.23 16.93 -7.83
C GLN A 9 5.12 16.14 -8.52
N ILE A 10 5.46 15.12 -9.33
CA ILE A 10 4.47 14.21 -9.93
C ILE A 10 3.69 13.45 -8.85
N ILE A 11 4.37 12.94 -7.83
CA ILE A 11 3.70 12.23 -6.72
C ILE A 11 2.72 13.15 -6.00
N LYS A 12 3.13 14.39 -5.68
CA LYS A 12 2.27 15.36 -4.99
C LYS A 12 1.06 15.76 -5.82
N SER A 13 1.24 16.00 -7.12
CA SER A 13 0.15 16.41 -8.01
C SER A 13 -0.87 15.29 -8.26
N THR A 14 -0.45 14.03 -8.16
CA THR A 14 -1.33 12.86 -8.33
C THR A 14 -1.92 12.34 -7.02
N ALA A 15 -1.38 12.72 -5.86
CA ALA A 15 -1.87 12.27 -4.55
C ALA A 15 -3.38 12.51 -4.31
N PRO A 16 -3.99 13.65 -4.67
CA PRO A 16 -5.42 13.86 -4.47
C PRO A 16 -6.31 12.81 -5.16
N ILE A 17 -5.88 12.29 -6.32
CA ILE A 17 -6.61 11.24 -7.05
C ILE A 17 -6.69 9.95 -6.22
N LEU A 18 -5.63 9.63 -5.45
CA LEU A 18 -5.61 8.48 -4.55
C LEU A 18 -6.55 8.67 -3.36
N LYS A 19 -6.80 9.91 -2.91
CA LYS A 19 -7.77 10.19 -1.84
C LYS A 19 -9.19 9.85 -2.26
N GLU A 20 -9.56 10.24 -3.48
CA GLU A 20 -10.89 10.05 -4.02
C GLU A 20 -11.13 8.61 -4.50
N ASN A 21 -10.15 8.05 -5.21
CA ASN A 21 -10.31 6.78 -5.93
C ASN A 21 -9.52 5.62 -5.32
N GLY A 22 -8.82 5.85 -4.19
CA GLY A 22 -7.85 4.88 -3.65
C GLY A 22 -8.46 3.52 -3.32
N LYS A 23 -9.70 3.48 -2.79
CA LYS A 23 -10.39 2.22 -2.51
C LYS A 23 -10.67 1.43 -3.80
N GLU A 24 -11.04 2.09 -4.88
CA GLU A 24 -11.30 1.43 -6.17
C GLU A 24 -9.99 0.93 -6.78
N ILE A 25 -8.96 1.76 -6.83
CA ILE A 25 -7.62 1.42 -7.32
C ILE A 25 -7.08 0.19 -6.58
N THR A 26 -7.12 0.21 -5.25
CA THR A 26 -6.61 -0.91 -4.44
C THR A 26 -7.47 -2.17 -4.54
N SER A 27 -8.78 -2.03 -4.78
CA SER A 27 -9.65 -3.18 -5.05
C SER A 27 -9.30 -3.85 -6.38
N ILE A 28 -8.99 -3.06 -7.42
CA ILE A 28 -8.51 -3.56 -8.71
C ILE A 28 -7.13 -4.22 -8.54
N PHE A 29 -6.22 -3.59 -7.78
CA PHE A 29 -4.92 -4.16 -7.44
C PHE A 29 -5.03 -5.55 -6.83
N TYR A 30 -5.84 -5.74 -5.77
CA TYR A 30 -5.98 -7.07 -5.15
C TYR A 30 -6.59 -8.10 -6.11
N LYS A 31 -7.56 -7.72 -6.94
CA LYS A 31 -8.12 -8.61 -7.97
C LYS A 31 -7.05 -9.07 -8.96
N GLN A 32 -6.20 -8.15 -9.44
CA GLN A 32 -5.12 -8.47 -10.38
C GLN A 32 -4.02 -9.30 -9.71
N LEU A 33 -3.59 -8.92 -8.50
CA LEU A 33 -2.58 -9.61 -7.72
C LEU A 33 -2.95 -11.08 -7.49
N PHE A 34 -4.17 -11.37 -7.05
CA PHE A 34 -4.58 -12.74 -6.78
C PHE A 34 -4.84 -13.56 -8.05
N LYS A 35 -5.16 -12.90 -9.17
CA LYS A 35 -5.25 -13.57 -10.47
C LYS A 35 -3.87 -14.00 -10.97
N ALA A 36 -2.87 -13.12 -10.86
CA ALA A 36 -1.50 -13.39 -11.30
C ALA A 36 -0.73 -14.30 -10.33
N HIS A 37 -0.96 -14.14 -9.01
CA HIS A 37 -0.26 -14.85 -7.95
C HIS A 37 -1.25 -15.49 -6.94
N PRO A 38 -2.00 -16.54 -7.34
CA PRO A 38 -3.01 -17.17 -6.47
C PRO A 38 -2.45 -17.67 -5.12
N LYS A 39 -1.17 -18.04 -5.07
CA LYS A 39 -0.49 -18.51 -3.85
C LYS A 39 -0.51 -17.47 -2.72
N LEU A 40 -0.58 -16.18 -3.05
CA LEU A 40 -0.62 -15.11 -2.06
C LEU A 40 -1.90 -15.13 -1.22
N LEU A 41 -3.00 -15.73 -1.69
CA LEU A 41 -4.23 -15.86 -0.92
C LEU A 41 -4.03 -16.54 0.46
N ASN A 42 -2.99 -17.36 0.60
CA ASN A 42 -2.63 -18.02 1.86
C ASN A 42 -1.98 -17.07 2.88
N MET A 43 -1.45 -15.94 2.43
CA MET A 43 -0.83 -14.90 3.27
C MET A 43 -1.80 -13.79 3.66
N PHE A 44 -2.91 -13.66 2.93
CA PHE A 44 -3.88 -12.57 3.11
C PHE A 44 -5.10 -13.01 3.92
N ASN A 45 -5.59 -12.09 4.76
CA ASN A 45 -6.81 -12.32 5.53
C ASN A 45 -8.04 -12.17 4.63
N GLN A 46 -8.68 -13.28 4.28
CA GLN A 46 -9.83 -13.30 3.39
C GLN A 46 -11.05 -12.54 3.93
N THR A 47 -11.24 -12.47 5.25
CA THR A 47 -12.33 -11.70 5.86
C THR A 47 -12.15 -10.22 5.59
N ASN A 48 -10.95 -9.68 5.83
CA ASN A 48 -10.63 -8.26 5.57
C ASN A 48 -10.71 -7.90 4.09
N GLN A 49 -10.43 -8.86 3.20
CA GLN A 49 -10.61 -8.71 1.76
C GLN A 49 -12.10 -8.60 1.39
N LYS A 50 -12.94 -9.49 1.92
CA LYS A 50 -14.39 -9.49 1.63
C LYS A 50 -15.11 -8.24 2.13
N ILE A 51 -14.76 -7.73 3.31
CA ILE A 51 -15.39 -6.53 3.88
C ILE A 51 -14.77 -5.21 3.37
N GLY A 52 -13.70 -5.28 2.57
CA GLY A 52 -13.08 -4.12 1.94
C GLY A 52 -12.22 -3.23 2.85
N THR A 53 -11.96 -3.65 4.09
CA THR A 53 -11.09 -2.91 5.03
C THR A 53 -9.64 -2.94 4.60
N GLN A 54 -9.19 -4.03 3.95
CA GLN A 54 -7.82 -4.16 3.50
C GLN A 54 -7.46 -3.27 2.28
N PRO A 55 -8.27 -3.22 1.19
CA PRO A 55 -8.12 -2.23 0.13
C PRO A 55 -8.03 -0.80 0.67
N LEU A 56 -8.96 -0.42 1.55
CA LEU A 56 -8.99 0.92 2.14
C LEU A 56 -7.73 1.23 2.97
N ALA A 57 -7.26 0.27 3.78
CA ALA A 57 -6.04 0.45 4.58
C ALA A 57 -4.78 0.67 3.72
N LEU A 58 -4.65 -0.08 2.62
CA LEU A 58 -3.55 0.11 1.67
C LEU A 58 -3.66 1.47 0.99
N ALA A 59 -4.86 1.84 0.51
CA ALA A 59 -5.10 3.11 -0.17
C ALA A 59 -4.70 4.31 0.70
N ASN A 60 -5.14 4.31 1.96
CA ASN A 60 -4.84 5.37 2.91
C ASN A 60 -3.33 5.47 3.20
N THR A 61 -2.65 4.33 3.30
CA THR A 61 -1.20 4.30 3.57
C THR A 61 -0.42 4.88 2.40
N VAL A 62 -0.76 4.52 1.16
CA VAL A 62 -0.10 5.05 -0.05
C VAL A 62 -0.42 6.53 -0.24
N TYR A 63 -1.67 6.95 -0.04
CA TYR A 63 -2.06 8.35 -0.07
C TYR A 63 -1.26 9.18 0.94
N PHE A 64 -1.20 8.73 2.19
CA PHE A 64 -0.51 9.46 3.26
C PHE A 64 1.00 9.55 3.01
N ALA A 65 1.60 8.52 2.42
CA ALA A 65 3.00 8.56 1.97
C ALA A 65 3.21 9.57 0.84
N ALA A 66 2.29 9.61 -0.14
CA ALA A 66 2.36 10.54 -1.26
C ALA A 66 2.19 12.00 -0.81
N GLU A 67 1.26 12.27 0.11
CA GLU A 67 1.03 13.59 0.71
C GLU A 67 2.24 14.07 1.54
N ASN A 68 3.00 13.15 2.13
CA ASN A 68 4.16 13.45 2.98
C ASN A 68 5.49 13.04 2.33
N ILE A 69 5.59 13.05 1.00
CA ILE A 69 6.76 12.54 0.27
C ILE A 69 8.07 13.28 0.60
N ASP A 70 7.99 14.52 1.08
CA ASP A 70 9.16 15.30 1.54
C ASP A 70 9.62 14.91 2.96
N ASN A 71 8.74 14.32 3.75
CA ASN A 71 9.00 13.96 5.14
C ASN A 71 8.29 12.66 5.52
N LEU A 72 8.77 11.54 4.96
CA LEU A 72 8.21 10.21 5.25
C LEU A 72 8.37 9.78 6.72
N GLY A 73 9.20 10.48 7.51
CA GLY A 73 9.38 10.22 8.94
C GLY A 73 8.08 10.33 9.74
N VAL A 74 7.10 11.10 9.26
CA VAL A 74 5.79 11.21 9.94
C VAL A 74 4.99 9.90 9.93
N LEU A 75 5.34 8.95 9.07
CA LEU A 75 4.68 7.64 8.96
C LEU A 75 5.21 6.61 9.97
N MET A 76 6.26 6.91 10.75
CA MET A 76 6.95 5.88 11.54
C MET A 76 6.05 5.11 12.51
N PRO A 77 5.12 5.74 13.25
CA PRO A 77 4.20 4.99 14.11
C PRO A 77 3.36 3.97 13.33
N GLN A 78 2.86 4.35 12.15
CA GLN A 78 2.05 3.49 11.28
C GLN A 78 2.89 2.38 10.66
N ILE A 79 4.10 2.71 10.18
CA ILE A 79 5.04 1.75 9.59
C ILE A 79 5.46 0.71 10.61
N GLN A 80 5.69 1.07 11.88
CA GLN A 80 6.02 0.10 12.93
C GLN A 80 4.91 -0.94 13.12
N HIS A 81 3.64 -0.50 13.17
CA HIS A 81 2.50 -1.40 13.26
C HIS A 81 2.40 -2.35 12.04
N ILE A 82 2.58 -1.79 10.83
CA ILE A 82 2.59 -2.58 9.59
C ILE A 82 3.74 -3.60 9.60
N ALA A 83 4.93 -3.19 10.03
CA ALA A 83 6.11 -4.06 10.12
C ALA A 83 5.89 -5.24 11.08
N HIS A 84 5.26 -5.02 12.24
CA HIS A 84 4.90 -6.10 13.15
C HIS A 84 3.94 -7.12 12.49
N LYS A 85 2.95 -6.64 11.74
CA LYS A 85 2.03 -7.51 10.98
C LYS A 85 2.75 -8.26 9.86
N HIS A 86 3.60 -7.57 9.10
CA HIS A 86 4.40 -8.19 8.03
C HIS A 86 5.27 -9.32 8.57
N ARG A 87 5.93 -9.10 9.71
CA ARG A 87 6.72 -10.14 10.38
C ARG A 87 5.86 -11.32 10.85
N ALA A 88 4.69 -11.06 11.42
CA ALA A 88 3.76 -12.13 11.84
C ALA A 88 3.24 -12.97 10.65
N LEU A 89 3.09 -12.36 9.48
CA LEU A 89 2.67 -13.00 8.23
C LEU A 89 3.84 -13.53 7.39
N MET A 90 5.07 -13.48 7.93
CA MET A 90 6.30 -13.92 7.24
C MET A 90 6.48 -13.27 5.86
N VAL A 91 6.14 -11.99 5.73
CA VAL A 91 6.42 -11.22 4.52
C VAL A 91 7.94 -11.11 4.33
N GLN A 92 8.43 -11.56 3.17
CA GLN A 92 9.83 -11.55 2.80
C GLN A 92 10.14 -10.43 1.78
N PRO A 93 11.41 -10.04 1.61
CA PRO A 93 11.81 -9.06 0.62
C PRO A 93 11.33 -9.38 -0.80
N GLU A 94 11.28 -10.66 -1.18
CA GLU A 94 10.87 -11.12 -2.51
C GLU A 94 9.37 -10.93 -2.77
N HIS A 95 8.57 -10.62 -1.75
CA HIS A 95 7.15 -10.31 -1.93
C HIS A 95 6.89 -8.87 -2.39
N TYR A 96 7.85 -7.96 -2.25
CA TYR A 96 7.69 -6.55 -2.62
C TYR A 96 7.74 -6.27 -4.13
N PRO A 97 8.60 -6.96 -4.93
CA PRO A 97 8.66 -6.75 -6.37
C PRO A 97 7.52 -7.40 -7.20
N ILE A 98 6.61 -8.15 -6.56
CA ILE A 98 5.51 -8.87 -7.22
C ILE A 98 4.53 -7.90 -7.90
#